data_AF-A0A2E1SKA6-F1
#
_entry.id   AF-A0A2E1SKA6-F1
#
_cell.length_a   1.000
_cell.length_b   1.000
_cell.length_c   1.000
_cell.angle_alpha   90.00
_cell.angle_beta   90.00
_cell.angle_gamma   90.00
#
_symmetry.space_group_name_H-M   'P 1'
#
loop_
_entity.id
_entity.type
_entity.pdbx_description
1 polymer ?
#
loop_
_entity_poly.entity_id
_entity_poly.type
_entity_poly.pdbx_seq_one_letter_code
_entity_poly.pdbx_strand_id
1 'polypeptide(L)'
;MINSKILDIIIANDIPFAVIDGKYNIESYDDEAQCFLPDLDIVLKSDSAGIIDDIRNNKEFKSLELLSFKEKETNTRVDLYLNSLNVGYYHFLNIDENSFVNHRVSEEEYIIYQLIDPLLKFSKYLPRHKYRLQKYFAEGIPENIFYKLQRIIGYNLTSILLDQILKGKFSVSQLFIRRCKINILFINGNFVRMIKKRLLDHV
;
A
#
# COMPACT_ATOMS: atom_id res chain seq x y z
N MET A 1 14.37 10.59 -3.40
CA MET A 1 14.13 9.58 -2.35
C MET A 1 13.95 10.35 -1.05
N ILE A 2 12.87 10.11 -0.31
CA ILE A 2 12.63 10.78 0.98
C ILE A 2 13.73 10.31 1.93
N ASN A 3 14.57 11.23 2.40
CA ASN A 3 15.52 10.94 3.47
C ASN A 3 14.72 10.86 4.76
N SER A 4 14.57 9.66 5.33
CA SER A 4 13.76 9.42 6.52
C SER A 4 14.55 8.63 7.55
N LYS A 5 14.60 9.14 8.78
CA LYS A 5 15.31 8.49 9.90
C LYS A 5 14.77 7.09 10.19
N ILE A 6 13.53 6.80 9.79
CA ILE A 6 12.96 5.47 9.99
C ILE A 6 13.64 4.42 9.10
N LEU A 7 14.06 4.80 7.89
CA LEU A 7 14.80 3.93 6.98
C LEU A 7 16.19 3.65 7.55
N ASP A 8 16.84 4.65 8.15
CA ASP A 8 18.12 4.45 8.82
C ASP A 8 18.02 3.44 9.96
N ILE A 9 16.95 3.50 10.76
CA ILE A 9 16.70 2.54 11.85
C ILE A 9 16.44 1.13 11.27
N ILE A 10 15.63 1.02 10.21
CA ILE A 10 15.33 -0.26 9.55
C ILE A 10 16.62 -0.90 8.99
N ILE A 11 17.46 -0.11 8.31
CA ILE A 11 18.73 -0.55 7.74
C ILE A 11 19.72 -0.95 8.84
N ALA A 12 19.83 -0.17 9.91
CA ALA A 12 20.72 -0.48 11.04
C ALA A 12 20.37 -1.78 11.77
N ASN A 13 19.11 -2.22 11.68
CA ASN A 13 18.62 -3.48 12.25
C ASN A 13 18.56 -4.63 11.24
N ASP A 14 19.11 -4.44 10.03
CA ASP A 14 19.19 -5.45 8.97
C ASP A 14 17.82 -6.05 8.61
N ILE A 15 16.78 -5.22 8.62
CA ILE A 15 15.40 -5.64 8.31
C ILE A 15 15.16 -5.46 6.81
N PRO A 16 14.84 -6.52 6.06
CA PRO A 16 14.51 -6.37 4.65
C PRO A 16 13.20 -5.60 4.50
N PHE A 17 13.20 -4.59 3.62
CA PHE A 17 12.06 -3.72 3.40
C PHE A 17 11.91 -3.32 1.94
N ALA A 18 10.72 -2.88 1.56
CA ALA A 18 10.43 -2.28 0.27
C ALA A 18 9.57 -1.02 0.44
N VAL A 19 10.01 0.11 -0.10
CA VAL A 19 9.22 1.35 -0.11
C VAL A 19 8.21 1.32 -1.25
N ILE A 20 6.96 1.67 -0.96
CA ILE A 20 5.90 1.83 -1.96
C ILE A 20 5.99 3.25 -2.56
N ASP A 21 6.93 3.43 -3.49
CA ASP A 21 7.20 4.73 -4.12
C ASP A 21 7.12 4.66 -5.64
N GLY A 22 6.46 5.64 -6.26
CA GLY A 22 6.23 5.71 -7.71
C GLY A 22 6.68 7.04 -8.32
N LYS A 23 6.88 7.04 -9.64
CA LYS A 23 7.42 8.18 -10.41
C LYS A 23 6.67 9.48 -10.18
N TYR A 24 5.33 9.41 -10.04
CA TYR A 24 4.44 10.58 -9.97
C TYR A 24 4.01 10.94 -8.53
N ASN A 25 4.71 10.45 -7.51
CA ASN A 25 4.33 10.69 -6.11
C ASN A 25 4.42 12.18 -5.75
N ILE A 26 5.54 12.81 -6.04
CA ILE A 26 5.82 14.19 -5.62
C ILE A 26 4.90 15.16 -6.37
N GLU A 27 4.79 15.02 -7.68
CA GLU A 27 3.95 15.92 -8.50
C GLU A 27 2.47 15.81 -8.15
N SER A 28 2.03 14.64 -7.69
CA SER A 28 0.63 14.44 -7.29
C SER A 28 0.21 15.17 -6.01
N TYR A 29 1.17 15.70 -5.24
CA TYR A 29 0.88 16.42 -4.00
C TYR A 29 0.31 17.81 -4.28
N ASP A 30 0.60 18.39 -5.45
CA ASP A 30 0.07 19.69 -5.86
C ASP A 30 -1.45 19.66 -6.09
N ASP A 31 -2.04 18.47 -6.29
CA ASP A 31 -3.48 18.26 -6.47
C ASP A 31 -4.24 18.01 -5.16
N GLU A 32 -3.55 17.93 -4.02
CA GLU A 32 -4.15 17.66 -2.72
C GLU A 32 -4.57 18.94 -1.98
N ALA A 33 -5.36 18.78 -0.91
CA ALA A 33 -5.76 19.92 -0.07
C ALA A 33 -4.56 20.52 0.69
N GLN A 34 -4.66 21.81 1.07
CA GLN A 34 -3.61 22.57 1.77
C GLN A 34 -3.03 21.92 3.04
N CYS A 35 -3.71 20.93 3.64
CA CYS A 35 -3.28 20.25 4.86
C CYS A 35 -2.75 18.83 4.61
N PHE A 36 -2.50 18.45 3.36
CA PHE A 36 -1.93 17.15 3.03
C PHE A 36 -0.52 17.01 3.61
N LEU A 37 -0.25 15.85 4.20
CA LEU A 37 1.07 15.47 4.68
C LEU A 37 1.63 14.41 3.73
N PRO A 38 2.87 14.57 3.23
CA PRO A 38 3.55 13.50 2.52
C PRO A 38 3.52 12.21 3.34
N ASP A 39 3.20 11.11 2.66
CA ASP A 39 3.17 9.77 3.21
C ASP A 39 4.35 8.93 2.69
N LEU A 40 4.90 8.10 3.57
CA LEU A 40 5.91 7.11 3.27
C LEU A 40 5.38 5.74 3.69
N ASP A 41 4.99 4.94 2.70
CA ASP A 41 4.48 3.59 2.88
C ASP A 41 5.64 2.58 2.75
N ILE A 42 5.90 1.78 3.79
CA ILE A 42 7.02 0.82 3.82
C ILE A 42 6.52 -0.57 4.17
N VAL A 43 6.87 -1.57 3.35
CA VAL A 43 6.62 -2.98 3.67
C VAL A 43 7.86 -3.61 4.27
N LEU A 44 7.73 -4.21 5.46
CA LEU A 44 8.78 -4.92 6.17
C LEU A 44 8.61 -6.43 5.98
N LYS A 45 9.71 -7.12 5.69
CA LYS A 45 9.77 -8.59 5.56
C LYS A 45 10.05 -9.27 6.91
N SER A 46 9.35 -8.89 7.97
CA SER A 46 9.52 -9.50 9.29
C SER A 46 8.32 -9.27 10.22
N ASP A 47 8.22 -10.11 11.26
CA ASP A 47 7.31 -9.97 12.40
C ASP A 47 7.85 -9.04 13.50
N SER A 48 8.81 -8.17 13.17
CA SER A 48 9.70 -7.55 14.16
C SER A 48 8.98 -6.61 15.12
N ALA A 49 8.35 -7.15 16.17
CA ALA A 49 7.75 -6.38 17.25
C ALA A 49 8.79 -5.46 17.92
N GLY A 50 10.05 -5.92 18.03
CA GLY A 50 11.14 -5.17 18.64
C GLY A 50 11.40 -3.80 17.99
N ILE A 51 11.51 -3.74 16.66
CA ILE A 51 11.79 -2.46 15.98
C ILE A 51 10.62 -1.47 16.11
N ILE A 52 9.38 -1.97 16.17
CA ILE A 52 8.20 -1.11 16.30
C ILE A 52 8.22 -0.38 17.65
N ASP A 53 8.62 -1.07 18.72
CA ASP A 53 8.78 -0.45 20.04
C ASP A 53 9.97 0.51 20.09
N ASP A 54 11.08 0.19 19.41
CA ASP A 54 12.23 1.10 19.29
C ASP A 54 11.85 2.40 18.57
N ILE A 55 11.12 2.31 17.45
CA ILE A 55 10.63 3.48 16.71
C ILE A 55 9.65 4.28 17.58
N ARG A 56 8.77 3.61 18.33
CA ARG A 56 7.79 4.27 19.20
C ARG A 56 8.44 5.04 20.35
N ASN A 57 9.52 4.51 20.92
CA ASN A 57 10.24 5.13 22.02
C ASN A 57 11.26 6.19 21.55
N ASN A 58 11.54 6.24 20.24
CA ASN A 58 12.46 7.20 19.68
C ASN A 58 11.84 8.61 19.63
N LYS A 59 12.56 9.59 20.20
CA LYS A 59 12.13 10.99 20.33
C LYS A 59 11.88 11.70 18.99
N GLU A 60 12.43 11.20 17.88
CA GLU A 60 12.29 11.78 16.54
C GLU A 60 10.91 11.50 15.93
N PHE A 61 10.17 10.53 16.48
CA PHE A 61 8.87 10.14 15.99
C PHE A 61 7.76 10.45 16.99
N LYS A 62 6.54 10.55 16.47
CA LYS A 62 5.29 10.56 17.23
C LYS A 62 4.45 9.38 16.75
N SER A 63 4.08 8.48 17.65
CA SER A 63 3.13 7.40 17.33
C SER A 63 1.77 8.00 16.97
N LEU A 64 1.19 7.56 15.85
CA LEU A 64 -0.18 7.87 15.45
C LEU A 64 -1.09 6.66 15.71
N GLU A 65 -0.64 5.49 15.27
CA GLU A 65 -1.29 4.19 15.48
C GLU A 65 -0.22 3.12 15.74
N LEU A 66 -0.60 1.84 15.79
CA LEU A 66 0.31 0.73 16.10
C LEU A 66 1.52 0.67 15.14
N LEU A 67 1.26 0.82 13.84
CA LEU A 67 2.25 0.75 12.76
C LEU A 67 2.33 2.06 11.96
N SER A 68 1.82 3.16 12.53
CA SER A 68 1.80 4.47 11.89
C SER A 68 2.47 5.51 12.77
N PHE A 69 3.41 6.24 12.18
CA PHE A 69 4.27 7.20 12.87
C PHE A 69 4.30 8.52 12.12
N LYS A 70 4.65 9.58 12.84
CA LYS A 70 4.95 10.88 12.26
C LYS A 70 6.39 11.25 12.59
N GLU A 71 7.20 11.43 11.57
CA GLU A 71 8.56 11.96 11.72
C GLU A 71 8.47 13.47 12.01
N LYS A 72 9.04 13.90 13.13
CA LYS A 72 8.82 15.28 13.63
C LYS A 72 9.52 16.32 12.77
N GLU A 73 10.73 16.03 12.30
CA GLU A 73 11.56 16.96 11.52
C GLU A 73 10.94 17.26 10.15
N THR A 74 10.58 16.20 9.41
CA THR A 74 10.05 16.31 8.05
C THR A 74 8.53 16.47 8.01
N ASN A 75 7.86 16.32 9.15
CA ASN A 75 6.41 16.29 9.25
C ASN A 75 5.75 15.17 8.39
N THR A 76 6.53 14.15 8.00
CA THR A 76 6.11 13.03 7.14
C THR A 76 5.36 11.98 7.95
N ARG A 77 4.24 11.48 7.41
CA ARG A 77 3.55 10.30 7.96
C ARG A 77 4.23 9.06 7.40
N VAL A 78 4.60 8.13 8.26
CA VAL A 78 5.16 6.84 7.87
C VAL A 78 4.21 5.73 8.29
N ASP A 79 3.79 4.92 7.31
CA ASP A 79 2.95 3.75 7.54
C ASP A 79 3.78 2.48 7.25
N LEU A 80 3.90 1.61 8.26
CA LEU A 80 4.61 0.35 8.18
C LEU A 80 3.62 -0.80 7.94
N TYR A 81 3.91 -1.65 6.96
CA TYR A 81 3.15 -2.84 6.64
C TYR A 81 4.00 -4.08 6.89
N LEU A 82 3.53 -5.01 7.71
CA LEU A 82 4.27 -6.23 8.01
C LEU A 82 3.86 -7.34 7.03
N ASN A 83 4.80 -7.82 6.22
CA ASN A 83 4.53 -8.86 5.21
C ASN A 83 3.98 -10.16 5.84
N SER A 84 4.43 -10.48 7.05
CA SER A 84 4.15 -11.72 7.78
C SER A 84 2.95 -11.65 8.72
N LEU A 85 2.63 -10.48 9.30
CA LEU A 85 1.51 -10.28 10.23
C LEU A 85 0.23 -9.74 9.59
N ASN A 86 0.15 -9.51 8.28
CA ASN A 86 -0.97 -8.81 7.66
C ASN A 86 -2.28 -9.64 7.61
N VAL A 87 -2.95 -9.75 8.76
CA VAL A 87 -4.38 -10.07 8.93
C VAL A 87 -5.18 -8.90 8.38
N GLY A 88 -5.22 -8.75 7.05
CA GLY A 88 -5.80 -7.59 6.42
C GLY A 88 -5.57 -7.58 4.92
N TYR A 89 -6.16 -6.58 4.28
CA TYR A 89 -6.30 -6.55 2.83
C TYR A 89 -4.96 -6.50 2.08
N TYR A 90 -3.83 -6.08 2.65
CA TYR A 90 -2.55 -5.88 1.94
C TYR A 90 -1.86 -7.12 1.38
N HIS A 91 -2.39 -8.33 1.60
CA HIS A 91 -1.91 -9.54 0.92
C HIS A 91 -2.09 -9.54 -0.62
N PHE A 92 -2.81 -8.57 -1.20
CA PHE A 92 -2.82 -8.39 -2.66
C PHE A 92 -1.50 -7.81 -3.19
N LEU A 93 -0.75 -7.09 -2.36
CA LEU A 93 0.63 -6.68 -2.65
C LEU A 93 1.51 -7.89 -2.36
N ASN A 94 1.45 -8.91 -3.21
CA ASN A 94 2.48 -9.94 -3.21
C ASN A 94 3.77 -9.29 -3.73
N ILE A 95 4.51 -8.64 -2.83
CA ILE A 95 5.74 -7.93 -3.15
C ILE A 95 6.81 -8.95 -3.51
N ASP A 96 7.40 -8.77 -4.69
CA ASP A 96 8.45 -9.61 -5.23
C ASP A 96 9.70 -9.55 -4.35
N GLU A 97 10.43 -10.67 -4.29
CA GLU A 97 11.67 -10.76 -3.52
C GLU A 97 12.70 -9.72 -3.95
N ASN A 98 12.75 -9.41 -5.24
CA ASN A 98 13.64 -8.37 -5.77
C ASN A 98 13.30 -6.98 -5.23
N SER A 99 12.06 -6.71 -4.86
CA SER A 99 11.66 -5.42 -4.30
C SER A 99 12.25 -5.19 -2.91
N PHE A 100 12.48 -6.26 -2.13
CA PHE A 100 13.19 -6.18 -0.85
C PHE A 100 14.70 -5.98 -1.04
N VAL A 101 15.27 -6.59 -2.08
CA VAL A 101 16.68 -6.41 -2.45
C VAL A 101 16.95 -4.97 -2.93
N ASN A 102 16.02 -4.42 -3.71
CA ASN A 102 16.13 -3.07 -4.26
C ASN A 102 15.59 -1.98 -3.33
N HIS A 103 15.07 -2.35 -2.15
CA HIS A 103 14.43 -1.46 -1.18
C HIS A 103 13.24 -0.65 -1.72
N ARG A 104 12.65 -1.09 -2.84
CA ARG A 104 11.59 -0.39 -3.54
C ARG A 104 10.76 -1.37 -4.36
N VAL A 105 9.44 -1.18 -4.34
CA VAL A 105 8.53 -1.94 -5.19
C VAL A 105 8.76 -1.64 -6.68
N SER A 106 8.46 -2.62 -7.53
CA SER A 106 8.38 -2.40 -8.97
C SER A 106 7.27 -1.41 -9.32
N GLU A 107 7.39 -0.76 -10.49
CA GLU A 107 6.34 0.15 -10.98
C GLU A 107 4.98 -0.57 -11.11
N GLU A 108 5.00 -1.82 -11.55
CA GLU A 108 3.81 -2.66 -11.67
C GLU A 108 3.11 -2.85 -10.30
N GLU A 109 3.86 -3.20 -9.26
CA GLU A 109 3.34 -3.34 -7.90
C GLU A 109 2.81 -2.02 -7.35
N TYR A 110 3.51 -0.93 -7.62
CA TYR A 110 3.08 0.41 -7.24
C TYR A 110 1.74 0.79 -7.91
N ILE A 111 1.57 0.54 -9.22
CA ILE A 111 0.31 0.82 -9.91
C ILE A 111 -0.82 -0.03 -9.33
N ILE A 112 -0.58 -1.32 -9.08
CA ILE A 112 -1.55 -2.22 -8.43
C ILE A 112 -1.93 -1.71 -7.03
N TYR A 113 -0.96 -1.20 -6.26
CA TYR A 113 -1.23 -0.54 -4.99
C TYR A 113 -2.18 0.64 -5.15
N GLN A 114 -1.89 1.56 -6.08
CA GLN A 114 -2.74 2.73 -6.33
C GLN A 114 -4.18 2.36 -6.76
N LEU A 115 -4.35 1.20 -7.41
CA LEU A 115 -5.67 0.67 -7.81
C LEU A 115 -6.44 0.03 -6.65
N ILE A 116 -5.77 -0.70 -5.76
CA ILE A 116 -6.47 -1.47 -4.74
C ILE A 116 -6.64 -0.70 -3.45
N ASP A 117 -5.63 0.05 -3.00
CA ASP A 117 -5.65 0.72 -1.68
C ASP A 117 -6.90 1.59 -1.47
N PRO A 118 -7.33 2.40 -2.46
CA PRO A 118 -8.55 3.18 -2.30
C PRO A 118 -9.81 2.34 -2.17
N LEU A 119 -9.89 1.16 -2.81
CA LEU A 119 -11.04 0.25 -2.67
C LEU A 119 -11.15 -0.32 -1.25
N LEU A 120 -10.06 -0.31 -0.50
CA LEU A 120 -10.01 -0.84 0.85
C LEU A 120 -10.38 0.19 1.90
N LYS A 121 -9.95 1.43 1.69
CA LYS A 121 -10.06 2.52 2.64
C LYS A 121 -11.20 3.50 2.34
N PHE A 122 -11.53 3.71 1.07
CA PHE A 122 -12.36 4.84 0.64
C PHE A 122 -13.50 4.41 -0.30
N SER A 123 -14.56 5.23 -0.35
CA SER A 123 -15.60 5.12 -1.38
C SER A 123 -15.21 5.81 -2.70
N LYS A 124 -14.12 6.58 -2.69
CA LYS A 124 -13.66 7.43 -3.79
C LYS A 124 -12.15 7.57 -3.74
N TYR A 125 -11.51 7.57 -4.90
CA TYR A 125 -10.09 7.82 -5.01
C TYR A 125 -9.81 9.29 -4.68
N LEU A 126 -8.81 9.52 -3.82
CA LEU A 126 -8.32 10.87 -3.50
C LEU A 126 -7.62 11.51 -4.72
N PRO A 127 -7.53 12.85 -4.81
CA PRO A 127 -6.93 13.55 -5.94
C PRO A 127 -5.59 12.98 -6.41
N ARG A 128 -4.64 12.71 -5.49
CA ARG A 128 -3.33 12.17 -5.87
C ARG A 128 -3.40 10.83 -6.59
N HIS A 129 -4.29 9.93 -6.16
CA HIS A 129 -4.46 8.62 -6.81
C HIS A 129 -4.97 8.80 -8.24
N LYS A 130 -5.89 9.76 -8.46
CA LYS A 130 -6.41 10.04 -9.79
C LYS A 130 -5.31 10.57 -10.69
N TYR A 131 -4.55 11.55 -10.20
CA TYR A 131 -3.42 12.12 -10.95
C TYR A 131 -2.44 11.03 -11.37
N ARG A 132 -1.98 10.21 -10.40
CA ARG A 132 -1.02 9.13 -10.64
C ARG A 132 -1.54 8.15 -11.68
N LEU A 133 -2.76 7.64 -11.49
CA LEU A 133 -3.36 6.66 -12.41
C LEU A 133 -3.60 7.24 -13.81
N GLN A 134 -4.00 8.51 -13.91
CA GLN A 134 -4.11 9.19 -15.21
C GLN A 134 -2.75 9.34 -15.90
N LYS A 135 -1.68 9.61 -15.15
CA LYS A 135 -0.32 9.68 -15.70
C LYS A 135 0.19 8.32 -16.15
N TYR A 136 -0.01 7.27 -15.36
CA TYR A 136 0.41 5.91 -15.75
C TYR A 136 -0.38 5.35 -16.93
N PHE A 137 -1.66 5.70 -17.06
CA PHE A 137 -2.53 5.20 -18.13
C PHE A 137 -2.73 6.19 -19.29
N ALA A 138 -1.86 7.20 -19.41
CA ALA A 138 -1.95 8.20 -20.48
C ALA A 138 -1.86 7.56 -21.88
N GLU A 139 -1.11 6.46 -22.00
CA GLU A 139 -0.93 5.69 -23.25
C GLU A 139 -1.82 4.43 -23.30
N GLY A 140 -2.76 4.29 -22.37
CA GLY A 140 -3.56 3.08 -22.17
C GLY A 140 -3.09 2.26 -20.98
N ILE A 141 -3.79 1.15 -20.69
CA ILE A 141 -3.46 0.28 -19.57
C ILE A 141 -2.54 -0.84 -20.05
N PRO A 142 -1.33 -0.98 -19.47
CA PRO A 142 -0.44 -2.10 -19.77
C PRO A 142 -1.09 -3.46 -19.46
N GLU A 143 -0.89 -4.46 -20.33
CA GLU A 143 -1.50 -5.78 -20.19
C GLU A 143 -1.12 -6.48 -18.87
N ASN A 144 0.13 -6.34 -18.42
CA ASN A 144 0.61 -6.89 -17.16
C ASN A 144 -0.19 -6.36 -15.96
N ILE A 145 -0.57 -5.08 -15.97
CA ILE A 145 -1.43 -4.49 -14.93
C ILE A 145 -2.81 -5.14 -14.94
N PHE A 146 -3.40 -5.33 -16.13
CA PHE A 146 -4.68 -6.03 -16.27
C PHE A 146 -4.60 -7.45 -15.69
N TYR A 147 -3.63 -8.24 -16.12
CA TYR A 147 -3.48 -9.63 -15.68
C TYR A 147 -3.21 -9.76 -14.18
N LYS A 148 -2.38 -8.88 -13.61
CA LYS A 148 -2.11 -8.90 -12.17
C LYS A 148 -3.35 -8.52 -11.37
N LEU A 149 -4.07 -7.48 -11.78
CA LEU A 149 -5.32 -7.07 -11.13
C LEU A 149 -6.39 -8.16 -11.23
N GLN A 150 -6.50 -8.83 -12.38
CA GLN A 150 -7.40 -9.97 -12.59
C GLN A 150 -7.15 -11.10 -11.60
N ARG A 151 -5.89 -11.39 -11.27
CA ARG A 151 -5.54 -12.42 -10.28
C ARG A 151 -5.94 -12.04 -8.85
N ILE A 152 -6.14 -10.74 -8.59
CA ILE A 152 -6.46 -10.21 -7.26
C ILE A 152 -7.98 -10.08 -7.06
N ILE A 153 -8.68 -9.44 -7.99
CA ILE A 153 -10.13 -9.14 -7.86
C ILE A 153 -11.02 -9.89 -8.87
N GLY A 154 -10.43 -10.69 -9.75
CA GLY A 154 -11.16 -11.41 -10.80
C GLY A 154 -11.39 -10.57 -12.06
N TYR A 155 -11.61 -11.25 -13.18
CA TYR A 155 -11.71 -10.66 -14.52
C TYR A 155 -12.78 -9.56 -14.60
N ASN A 156 -14.03 -9.88 -14.24
CA ASN A 156 -15.15 -8.95 -14.37
C ASN A 156 -14.94 -7.65 -13.56
N LEU A 157 -14.45 -7.75 -12.32
CA LEU A 157 -14.20 -6.56 -11.49
C LEU A 157 -13.02 -5.76 -12.05
N THR A 158 -11.99 -6.43 -12.57
CA THR A 158 -10.84 -5.80 -13.21
C THR A 158 -11.27 -4.98 -14.43
N SER A 159 -11.98 -5.59 -15.37
CA SER A 159 -12.46 -4.90 -16.57
C SER A 159 -13.32 -3.68 -16.22
N ILE A 160 -14.22 -3.80 -15.25
CA ILE A 160 -15.08 -2.69 -14.81
C ILE A 160 -14.25 -1.56 -14.18
N LEU A 161 -13.33 -1.89 -13.27
CA LEU A 161 -12.53 -0.88 -12.56
C LEU A 161 -11.66 -0.10 -13.54
N LEU A 162 -10.97 -0.82 -14.42
CA LEU A 162 -10.04 -0.26 -15.39
C LEU A 162 -10.76 0.59 -16.45
N ASP A 163 -11.93 0.14 -16.94
CA ASP A 163 -12.78 0.94 -17.83
C ASP A 163 -13.26 2.25 -17.15
N GLN A 164 -13.64 2.18 -15.88
CA GLN A 164 -14.04 3.37 -15.12
C GLN A 164 -12.89 4.36 -14.98
N ILE A 165 -11.70 3.89 -14.63
CA ILE A 165 -10.51 4.74 -14.47
C ILE A 165 -10.12 5.40 -15.79
N LEU A 166 -10.11 4.66 -16.90
CA LEU A 166 -9.85 5.22 -18.24
C LEU A 166 -10.86 6.31 -18.62
N LYS A 167 -12.12 6.16 -18.20
CA LYS A 167 -13.19 7.16 -18.40
C LYS A 167 -13.15 8.31 -17.38
N GLY A 168 -12.13 8.39 -16.53
CA GLY A 168 -12.00 9.40 -15.48
C GLY A 168 -13.01 9.25 -14.33
N LYS A 169 -13.66 8.09 -14.20
CA LYS A 169 -14.66 7.80 -13.17
C LYS A 169 -14.01 7.14 -11.96
N PHE A 170 -13.75 7.94 -10.94
CA PHE A 170 -13.01 7.54 -9.73
C PHE A 170 -13.88 7.36 -8.46
N SER A 171 -15.20 7.40 -8.63
CA SER A 171 -16.16 7.12 -7.56
C SER A 171 -16.64 5.68 -7.71
N VAL A 172 -16.52 4.88 -6.66
CA VAL A 172 -16.81 3.45 -6.71
C VAL A 172 -17.96 3.11 -5.76
N SER A 173 -18.90 2.29 -6.22
CA SER A 173 -20.06 1.93 -5.40
C SER A 173 -19.65 1.02 -4.23
N GLN A 174 -20.38 1.11 -3.12
CA GLN A 174 -20.15 0.26 -1.95
C GLN A 174 -20.31 -1.23 -2.27
N LEU A 175 -21.26 -1.58 -3.15
CA LEU A 175 -21.44 -2.96 -3.59
C LEU A 175 -20.20 -3.47 -4.36
N PHE A 176 -19.63 -2.63 -5.24
CA PHE A 176 -18.43 -2.98 -5.97
C PHE A 176 -17.23 -3.16 -5.03
N ILE A 177 -17.03 -2.23 -4.10
CA ILE A 177 -16.00 -2.32 -3.05
C ILE A 177 -16.11 -3.62 -2.27
N ARG A 178 -17.33 -4.00 -1.83
CA ARG A 178 -17.57 -5.26 -1.11
C ARG A 178 -17.17 -6.47 -1.95
N ARG A 179 -17.50 -6.49 -3.24
CA ARG A 179 -17.10 -7.58 -4.15
C ARG A 179 -15.59 -7.68 -4.31
N CYS A 180 -14.88 -6.56 -4.47
CA CYS A 180 -13.42 -6.55 -4.52
C CYS A 180 -12.81 -7.08 -3.22
N LYS A 181 -13.28 -6.59 -2.07
CA LYS A 181 -12.84 -7.01 -0.74
C LYS A 181 -13.01 -8.51 -0.51
N ILE A 182 -14.14 -9.08 -0.93
CA ILE A 182 -14.37 -10.54 -0.85
C ILE A 182 -13.33 -11.30 -1.69
N ASN A 183 -13.09 -10.90 -2.94
CA ASN A 183 -12.09 -11.59 -3.77
C ASN A 183 -10.69 -11.52 -3.14
N ILE A 184 -10.27 -10.33 -2.68
CA ILE A 184 -8.98 -10.12 -1.99
C ILE A 184 -8.88 -10.97 -0.71
N LEU A 185 -9.97 -11.23 -0.01
CA LEU A 185 -9.96 -12.06 1.19
C LEU A 185 -9.62 -13.53 0.87
N PHE A 186 -9.91 -14.01 -0.34
CA PHE A 186 -9.73 -15.42 -0.70
C PHE A 186 -8.48 -15.72 -1.54
N ILE A 187 -7.79 -14.71 -2.07
CA ILE A 187 -6.50 -14.94 -2.75
C ILE A 187 -5.42 -15.39 -1.76
N ASN A 188 -4.41 -16.11 -2.24
CA ASN A 188 -3.19 -16.49 -1.48
C ASN A 188 -3.43 -17.15 -0.10
N GLY A 189 -4.62 -17.73 0.11
CA GLY A 189 -5.03 -18.29 1.39
C GLY A 189 -5.20 -17.24 2.49
N ASN A 190 -5.40 -15.96 2.16
CA ASN A 190 -5.52 -14.83 3.09
C ASN A 190 -6.57 -15.09 4.16
N PHE A 191 -7.73 -15.62 3.78
CA PHE A 191 -8.77 -16.02 4.72
C PHE A 191 -8.26 -17.03 5.76
N VAL A 192 -7.54 -18.06 5.32
CA VAL A 192 -6.97 -19.10 6.19
C VAL A 192 -5.89 -18.50 7.09
N ARG A 193 -5.00 -17.65 6.54
CA ARG A 193 -3.95 -16.95 7.30
C ARG A 193 -4.57 -16.05 8.37
N MET A 194 -5.61 -15.30 8.02
CA MET A 194 -6.38 -14.45 8.93
C MET A 194 -6.97 -15.27 10.08
N ILE A 195 -7.62 -16.40 9.79
CA ILE A 195 -8.20 -17.29 10.81
C ILE A 195 -7.10 -17.87 11.71
N LYS A 196 -6.03 -18.42 11.12
CA LYS A 196 -4.91 -19.00 11.88
C LYS A 196 -4.33 -17.99 12.86
N LYS A 197 -4.06 -16.77 12.41
CA LYS A 197 -3.52 -15.74 13.29
C LYS A 197 -4.49 -15.39 14.43
N ARG A 198 -5.78 -15.22 14.15
CA ARG A 198 -6.78 -14.95 15.21
C ARG A 198 -6.92 -16.08 16.22
N LEU A 199 -6.77 -17.34 15.80
CA LEU A 199 -6.87 -18.48 16.71
C LEU A 199 -5.58 -18.71 17.50
N LEU A 200 -4.42 -18.42 16.91
CA LEU A 200 -3.10 -18.66 17.51
C LEU A 200 -2.62 -17.49 18.38
N ASP A 201 -3.06 -16.24 18.13
CA ASP A 201 -2.76 -15.08 19.00
C ASP A 201 -3.57 -15.10 20.32
N HIS A 202 -4.44 -16.10 20.53
CA HIS A 202 -5.25 -16.33 21.74
C HIS A 202 -4.83 -17.56 22.56
N VAL A 203 -3.65 -18.12 22.29
CA VAL A 203 -2.98 -19.18 23.07
C VAL A 203 -1.60 -18.70 23.47
#